data_AF-A0A8J7Q6S3-F1
#
_entry.id   AF-A0A8J7Q6S3-F1
#
_cell.length_a   1.000
_cell.length_b   1.000
_cell.length_c   1.000
_cell.angle_alpha   90.00
_cell.angle_beta   90.00
_cell.angle_gamma   90.00
#
_symmetry.space_group_name_H-M   'P 1'
#
loop_
_entity.id
_entity.type
_entity.pdbx_description
1 polymer ?
#
loop_
_entity_poly.entity_id
_entity_poly.type
_entity_poly.pdbx_seq_one_letter_code
_entity_poly.pdbx_strand_id
1 'polypeptide(L)'
;MGPARDGRWNETGIVQKFPAGGPKKLWSTPIGGGYAGPAVVGDKVYVSDYQATEGKLANNPGARNKRQGKERILCLDAKTGKEVWKYEYDCPYEVSYAAGPRCAPTVAGGKVYALG
;
A
#
# COMPACT_ATOMS: atom_id res chain seq x y z
N MET A 1 -4.31 13.43 -12.54
CA MET A 1 -3.12 12.55 -12.43
C MET A 1 -1.93 13.25 -13.08
N GLY A 2 -0.69 13.01 -12.65
CA GLY A 2 0.52 13.66 -13.19
C GLY A 2 0.80 15.08 -12.62
N PRO A 3 2.04 15.59 -12.74
CA PRO A 3 2.42 16.92 -12.20
C PRO A 3 1.59 18.07 -12.76
N ALA A 4 1.19 18.00 -14.03
CA ALA A 4 0.33 18.97 -14.70
C ALA A 4 -1.18 18.69 -14.52
N ARG A 5 -1.54 17.64 -13.79
CA ARG A 5 -2.92 17.15 -13.59
C ARG A 5 -3.68 16.78 -14.87
N ASP A 6 -3.00 16.62 -16.00
CA ASP A 6 -3.56 16.31 -17.30
C ASP A 6 -3.73 14.80 -17.58
N GLY A 7 -3.29 13.95 -16.65
CA GLY A 7 -3.33 12.50 -16.82
C GLY A 7 -2.39 11.97 -17.90
N ARG A 8 -1.40 12.77 -18.33
CA ARG A 8 -0.43 12.34 -19.33
C ARG A 8 0.84 11.84 -18.67
N TRP A 9 1.36 10.77 -19.24
CA TRP A 9 2.65 10.20 -18.90
C TRP A 9 3.63 10.62 -20.00
N ASN A 10 4.70 11.33 -19.63
CA ASN A 10 5.68 11.86 -20.59
C ASN A 10 7.08 11.20 -20.48
N GLU A 11 7.26 10.19 -19.61
CA GLU A 11 8.57 9.52 -19.49
C GLU A 11 8.89 8.69 -20.74
N THR A 12 10.18 8.63 -21.05
CA THR A 12 10.74 7.82 -22.15
C THR A 12 11.42 6.57 -21.60
N GLY A 13 11.87 5.66 -22.47
CA GLY A 13 12.56 4.43 -22.03
C GLY A 13 11.65 3.32 -21.51
N ILE A 14 10.33 3.45 -21.69
CA ILE A 14 9.39 2.37 -21.41
C ILE A 14 9.61 1.21 -22.37
N VAL A 15 9.60 -0.01 -21.85
CA VAL A 15 9.63 -1.22 -22.67
C VAL A 15 8.25 -1.45 -23.28
N GLN A 16 8.19 -1.64 -24.60
CA GLN A 16 6.92 -2.00 -25.27
C GLN A 16 6.56 -3.48 -25.08
N LYS A 17 7.57 -4.30 -24.78
CA LYS A 17 7.41 -5.74 -24.57
C LYS A 17 8.35 -6.19 -23.46
N PHE A 18 7.84 -6.99 -22.53
CA PHE A 18 8.72 -7.64 -21.55
C PHE A 18 9.59 -8.71 -22.24
N PRO A 19 10.78 -8.98 -21.67
CA PRO A 19 11.57 -10.15 -22.06
C PRO A 19 10.73 -11.44 -21.95
N ALA A 20 11.10 -12.50 -22.67
CA ALA A 20 10.36 -13.77 -22.65
C ALA A 20 10.21 -14.36 -21.22
N GLY A 21 11.20 -14.14 -20.34
CA GLY A 21 11.16 -14.53 -18.93
C GLY A 21 10.54 -13.49 -17.98
N GLY A 22 9.98 -12.40 -18.50
CA GLY A 22 9.44 -11.29 -17.74
C GLY A 22 10.51 -10.34 -17.16
N PRO A 23 10.08 -9.27 -16.45
CA PRO A 23 10.99 -8.40 -15.73
C PRO A 23 11.63 -9.14 -14.55
N LYS A 24 12.91 -8.86 -14.28
CA LYS A 24 13.61 -9.39 -13.11
C LYS A 24 12.96 -8.88 -11.83
N LYS A 25 12.52 -9.79 -10.96
CA LYS A 25 12.10 -9.46 -9.60
C LYS A 25 13.31 -8.99 -8.79
N LEU A 26 13.28 -7.75 -8.29
CA LEU A 26 14.37 -7.19 -7.49
C LEU A 26 14.27 -7.58 -6.02
N TRP A 27 13.08 -7.44 -5.42
CA TRP A 27 12.81 -7.81 -4.03
C TRP A 27 11.32 -8.08 -3.82
N SER A 28 10.97 -8.57 -2.64
CA SER A 28 9.59 -8.62 -2.14
C SER A 28 9.58 -8.56 -0.61
N THR A 29 8.56 -7.92 -0.06
CA THR A 29 8.37 -7.76 1.39
C THR A 29 6.98 -8.27 1.77
N PRO A 30 6.85 -9.11 2.80
CA PRO A 30 5.54 -9.52 3.30
C PRO A 30 4.78 -8.31 3.84
N ILE A 31 3.51 -8.18 3.46
CA ILE A 31 2.59 -7.17 3.96
C ILE A 31 1.26 -7.82 4.36
N GLY A 32 0.49 -7.11 5.19
CA GLY A 32 -0.87 -7.46 5.56
C GLY A 32 -1.89 -7.21 4.44
N GLY A 33 -3.17 -7.31 4.79
CA GLY A 33 -4.25 -7.05 3.84
C GLY A 33 -4.45 -5.56 3.59
N GLY A 34 -4.96 -5.19 2.42
CA GLY A 34 -5.23 -3.80 2.07
C GLY A 34 -5.62 -3.67 0.60
N TYR A 35 -6.15 -2.51 0.26
CA TYR A 35 -6.49 -2.10 -1.11
C TYR A 35 -5.66 -0.90 -1.57
N ALA A 36 -4.92 -0.27 -0.67
CA ALA A 36 -4.07 0.87 -0.96
C ALA A 36 -2.91 0.51 -1.89
N GLY A 37 -2.68 1.35 -2.89
CA GLY A 37 -1.44 1.30 -3.68
C GLY A 37 -0.26 1.90 -2.93
N PRO A 38 0.99 1.57 -3.31
CA PRO A 38 2.18 2.16 -2.71
C PRO A 38 2.41 3.58 -3.25
N ALA A 39 3.04 4.43 -2.43
CA ALA A 39 3.62 5.71 -2.85
C ALA A 39 5.14 5.62 -2.84
N VAL A 40 5.82 6.15 -3.86
CA VAL A 40 7.28 6.11 -3.98
C VAL A 40 7.81 7.54 -4.06
N VAL A 41 8.74 7.90 -3.16
CA VAL A 41 9.41 9.20 -3.16
C VAL A 41 10.88 9.00 -2.84
N GLY A 42 11.75 9.38 -3.78
CA GLY A 42 13.19 9.18 -3.66
C GLY A 42 13.54 7.70 -3.55
N ASP A 43 14.23 7.32 -2.48
CA ASP A 43 14.66 5.95 -2.18
C ASP A 43 13.73 5.21 -1.21
N LYS A 44 12.49 5.71 -1.02
CA LYS A 44 11.50 5.14 -0.09
C LYS A 44 10.21 4.73 -0.79
N VAL A 45 9.67 3.60 -0.35
CA VAL A 45 8.33 3.11 -0.70
C VAL A 45 7.47 3.15 0.56
N TYR A 46 6.28 3.73 0.46
CA TYR A 46 5.30 3.82 1.54
C TYR A 46 4.08 3.00 1.18
N VAL A 47 3.66 2.11 2.08
CA VAL A 47 2.49 1.25 1.86
C VAL A 47 1.74 1.08 3.17
N SER A 48 0.42 1.11 3.10
CA SER A 48 -0.45 0.85 4.24
C SER A 48 -1.01 -0.57 4.19
N ASP A 49 -1.01 -1.26 5.31
CA ASP A 49 -1.56 -2.60 5.44
C ASP A 49 -2.34 -2.81 6.75
N TYR A 50 -3.06 -3.92 6.84
CA TYR A 50 -3.82 -4.33 8.02
C TYR A 50 -3.30 -5.67 8.54
N GLN A 51 -2.86 -5.68 9.79
CA GLN A 51 -2.43 -6.85 10.54
C GLN A 51 -3.57 -7.33 11.44
N ALA A 52 -4.26 -8.39 11.01
CA ALA A 52 -5.34 -8.94 11.81
C ALA A 52 -4.84 -9.82 12.94
N THR A 53 -5.44 -9.63 14.10
CA THR A 53 -5.26 -10.49 15.26
C THR A 53 -6.41 -11.46 15.42
N GLU A 54 -7.64 -11.04 15.08
CA GLU A 54 -8.85 -11.86 15.19
C GLU A 54 -9.89 -11.54 14.11
N GLY A 55 -10.85 -12.44 13.92
CA GLY A 55 -11.91 -12.33 12.92
C GLY A 55 -11.48 -12.83 11.54
N LYS A 56 -12.39 -13.52 10.84
CA LYS A 56 -12.14 -14.04 9.49
C LYS A 56 -12.40 -12.94 8.46
N LEU A 57 -11.54 -12.85 7.46
CA LEU A 57 -11.79 -11.98 6.32
C LEU A 57 -13.03 -12.52 5.57
N ALA A 58 -14.09 -11.71 5.57
CA ALA A 58 -15.27 -11.92 4.75
C ALA A 58 -15.63 -10.58 4.09
N ASN A 59 -16.01 -10.63 2.83
CA ASN A 59 -16.51 -9.49 2.09
C ASN A 59 -18.00 -9.68 1.89
N ASN A 60 -18.81 -8.79 2.44
CA ASN A 60 -20.27 -8.84 2.33
C ASN A 60 -20.83 -7.43 2.14
N PRO A 61 -21.34 -7.06 0.95
CA PRO A 61 -21.93 -5.74 0.76
C PRO A 61 -23.21 -5.52 1.60
N GLY A 62 -23.90 -6.60 2.01
CA GLY A 62 -25.14 -6.54 2.81
C GLY A 62 -24.95 -6.60 4.32
N ALA A 63 -23.73 -6.80 4.83
CA ALA A 63 -23.47 -6.86 6.27
C ALA A 63 -22.07 -6.39 6.62
N ARG A 64 -21.90 -5.85 7.83
CA ARG A 64 -20.57 -5.48 8.33
C ARG A 64 -19.87 -6.69 8.93
N ASN A 65 -18.59 -6.84 8.62
CA ASN A 65 -17.73 -7.87 9.18
C ASN A 65 -16.88 -7.28 10.30
N LYS A 66 -16.82 -7.99 11.42
CA LYS A 66 -16.00 -7.61 12.57
C LYS A 66 -14.63 -8.25 12.46
N ARG A 67 -13.58 -7.44 12.59
CA ARG A 67 -12.20 -7.90 12.60
C ARG A 67 -11.40 -7.07 13.59
N GLN A 68 -10.49 -7.71 14.31
CA GLN A 68 -9.59 -7.04 15.24
C GLN A 68 -8.19 -7.01 14.62
N GLY A 69 -7.44 -5.96 14.90
CA GLY A 69 -6.12 -5.79 14.31
C GLY A 69 -5.62 -4.37 14.36
N LYS A 70 -4.51 -4.17 13.65
CA LYS A 70 -3.82 -2.89 13.53
C LYS A 70 -3.70 -2.48 12.08
N GLU A 71 -3.88 -1.21 11.82
CA GLU A 71 -3.41 -0.61 10.58
C GLU A 71 -1.96 -0.18 10.74
N ARG A 72 -1.19 -0.33 9.68
CA ARG A 72 0.20 0.08 9.63
C ARG A 72 0.47 0.93 8.41
N ILE A 73 1.41 1.85 8.56
CA ILE A 73 2.10 2.54 7.49
C ILE A 73 3.56 2.07 7.54
N LEU A 74 3.98 1.36 6.49
CA LEU A 74 5.35 0.89 6.34
C LEU A 74 6.13 1.87 5.47
N CYS A 75 7.36 2.17 5.86
CA CYS A 75 8.35 2.79 5.01
C CYS A 75 9.45 1.77 4.70
N LEU A 76 9.62 1.46 3.42
CA LEU A 76 10.56 0.48 2.93
C LEU A 76 11.65 1.18 2.11
N ASP A 77 12.87 0.66 2.16
CA ASP A 77 13.94 1.03 1.25
C ASP A 77 13.60 0.54 -0.16
N ALA A 78 13.57 1.44 -1.15
CA ALA A 78 13.12 1.13 -2.50
C ALA A 78 14.04 0.17 -3.27
N LYS A 79 15.31 0.05 -2.86
CA LYS A 79 16.29 -0.81 -3.52
C LYS A 79 16.26 -2.23 -2.99
N THR A 80 15.94 -2.39 -1.70
CA THR A 80 16.08 -3.67 -0.98
C THR A 80 14.76 -4.23 -0.47
N GLY A 81 13.72 -3.41 -0.36
CA GLY A 81 12.44 -3.76 0.26
C GLY A 81 12.47 -3.83 1.79
N LYS A 82 13.61 -3.54 2.42
CA LYS A 82 13.76 -3.63 3.88
C LYS A 82 12.97 -2.52 4.57
N GLU A 83 12.34 -2.85 5.69
CA GLU A 83 11.68 -1.86 6.55
C GLU A 83 12.70 -0.86 7.09
N VAL A 84 12.42 0.43 6.89
CA VAL A 84 13.17 1.57 7.44
C VAL A 84 12.51 2.02 8.74
N TRP A 85 11.18 2.16 8.70
CA TRP A 85 10.35 2.41 9.87
C TRP A 85 8.92 1.94 9.61
N LYS A 86 8.16 1.82 10.70
CA LYS A 86 6.70 1.61 10.65
C LYS A 86 5.99 2.49 11.67
N TYR A 87 4.77 2.88 11.33
CA TYR A 87 3.80 3.42 12.27
C TYR A 87 2.61 2.46 12.32
N GLU A 88 2.11 2.12 13.49
CA GLU A 88 0.98 1.21 13.66
C GLU A 88 0.05 1.67 14.78
N TYR A 89 -1.25 1.43 14.61
CA TYR A 89 -2.27 1.75 15.61
C TYR A 89 -3.39 0.71 15.60
N ASP A 90 -4.02 0.52 16.76
CA ASP A 90 -5.18 -0.37 16.89
C ASP A 90 -6.35 0.19 16.07
N CYS A 91 -6.90 -0.65 15.19
CA CYS A 91 -7.99 -0.27 14.30
C CYS A 91 -9.00 -1.43 14.19
N PRO A 92 -9.93 -1.57 15.15
CA PRO A 92 -10.99 -2.55 15.05
C PRO A 92 -11.92 -2.21 13.88
N TYR A 93 -12.16 -3.19 13.01
CA TYR A 93 -13.04 -3.04 11.86
C TYR A 93 -14.46 -3.53 12.16
N GLU A 94 -15.42 -2.73 11.72
CA GLU A 94 -16.82 -3.14 11.53
C GLU A 94 -17.30 -2.63 10.16
N VAL A 95 -16.81 -3.27 9.09
CA VAL A 95 -17.02 -2.83 7.70
C VAL A 95 -17.32 -4.01 6.78
N SER A 96 -18.02 -3.76 5.67
CA SER A 96 -18.42 -4.79 4.70
C SER A 96 -17.23 -5.48 4.02
N TYR A 97 -16.12 -4.77 3.83
CA TYR A 97 -14.89 -5.27 3.19
C TYR A 97 -13.70 -5.03 4.12
N ALA A 98 -13.40 -6.00 4.99
CA ALA A 98 -12.51 -5.83 6.15
C ALA A 98 -11.04 -6.23 5.87
N ALA A 99 -10.59 -6.15 4.61
CA ALA A 99 -9.24 -6.59 4.25
C ALA A 99 -8.14 -5.63 4.73
N GLY A 100 -8.41 -4.32 4.72
CA GLY A 100 -7.46 -3.31 5.18
C GLY A 100 -7.69 -1.91 4.58
N PRO A 101 -6.70 -1.02 4.75
CA PRO A 101 -6.75 0.38 4.32
C PRO A 101 -6.89 0.50 2.81
N ARG A 102 -7.56 1.56 2.35
CA ARG A 102 -7.91 1.76 0.93
C ARG A 102 -7.16 2.90 0.26
N CYS A 103 -6.79 3.92 1.02
CA CYS A 103 -6.20 5.12 0.47
C CYS A 103 -4.67 4.97 0.40
N ALA A 104 -4.10 5.16 -0.78
CA ALA A 104 -2.65 5.24 -0.93
C ALA A 104 -2.10 6.39 -0.05
N PRO A 105 -1.02 6.18 0.72
CA PRO A 105 -0.39 7.25 1.49
C PRO A 105 0.04 8.42 0.59
N THR A 106 -0.16 9.64 1.06
CA THR A 106 0.32 10.86 0.40
C THR A 106 1.60 11.34 1.08
N VAL A 107 2.65 11.57 0.30
CA VAL A 107 3.93 12.07 0.82
C VAL A 107 4.13 13.49 0.33
N ALA A 108 4.22 14.45 1.25
CA ALA A 108 4.39 15.87 0.93
C ALA A 108 5.12 16.61 2.05
N GLY A 109 6.06 17.49 1.69
CA GLY A 109 6.79 18.32 2.65
C GLY A 109 7.51 17.53 3.74
N GLY A 110 8.09 16.38 3.38
CA GLY A 110 8.77 15.49 4.33
C GLY A 110 7.86 14.72 5.30
N LYS A 111 6.54 14.76 5.10
CA LYS A 111 5.54 14.07 5.92
C LYS A 111 4.78 13.04 5.10
N VAL A 112 4.30 12.01 5.80
CA VAL A 112 3.41 10.98 5.24
C VAL A 112 2.02 11.17 5.85
N TYR A 113 1.02 11.26 5.00
CA TYR A 113 -0.39 11.39 5.35
C TYR A 113 -1.12 10.13 4.90
N ALA A 114 -1.85 9.50 5.82
CA ALA A 114 -2.69 8.35 5.54
C ALA A 114 -4.03 8.51 6.26
N LEU A 115 -5.04 7.79 5.79
CA LEU A 115 -6.37 7.81 6.37
C LEU A 115 -6.90 6.37 6.47
N GLY A 116 -7.00 5.92 7.73
CA GLY A 116 -7.63 4.69 8.18
C GLY A 116 -7.20 3.48 7.41
#